data_AF-A0A949L9B4-F1
#
_entry.id   AF-A0A949L9B4-F1
#
_cell.length_a   1.000
_cell.length_b   1.000
_cell.length_c   1.000
_cell.angle_alpha   90.00
_cell.angle_beta   90.00
_cell.angle_gamma   90.00
#
_symmetry.space_group_name_H-M   'P 1'
#
loop_
_entity.id
_entity.type
_entity.pdbx_description
1 polymer ?
#
loop_
_entity_poly.entity_id
_entity_poly.type
_entity_poly.pdbx_seq_one_letter_code
_entity_poly.pdbx_strand_id
1 'polypeptide(L)'
;MKECKQCGNEINEPDCKSCPKCGHTEFFVNISATATGVGSVDIREYRIYGEKENGRRYREVIVRKEYNYDHECEVIVDMEINRRNNRYTKTVKKVDDGKIIHSCDEPLADHQGHGCAKKKK
;
A
#
# COMPACT_ATOMS: atom_id res chain seq x y z
N MET A 1 2.64 -15.35 12.21
CA MET A 1 3.65 -15.07 13.26
C MET A 1 4.03 -13.61 13.18
N LYS A 2 4.18 -12.96 14.33
CA LYS A 2 4.74 -11.60 14.40
C LYS A 2 5.89 -11.59 15.40
N GLU A 3 6.94 -10.86 15.09
CA GLU A 3 8.13 -10.74 15.95
C GLU A 3 8.18 -9.34 16.55
N CYS A 4 8.41 -9.21 17.86
CA CYS A 4 8.56 -7.90 18.47
C CYS A 4 9.85 -7.22 18.00
N LYS A 5 9.72 -6.02 17.42
CA LYS A 5 10.87 -5.25 16.90
C LYS A 5 11.91 -4.90 17.98
N GLN A 6 11.48 -4.78 19.24
CA GLN A 6 12.36 -4.38 20.34
C GLN A 6 13.10 -5.54 20.99
N CYS A 7 12.42 -6.65 21.23
CA CYS A 7 12.97 -7.75 22.03
C CYS A 7 13.12 -9.08 21.27
N GLY A 8 12.78 -9.10 19.97
CA GLY A 8 12.86 -10.28 19.10
C GLY A 8 11.89 -11.40 19.49
N ASN A 9 10.94 -11.14 20.41
CA ASN A 9 10.05 -12.19 20.87
C ASN A 9 9.05 -12.57 19.77
N GLU A 10 9.03 -13.83 19.38
CA GLU A 10 8.02 -14.39 18.50
C GLU A 10 6.66 -14.49 19.22
N ILE A 11 5.63 -13.97 18.57
CA ILE A 11 4.27 -13.93 19.08
C ILE A 11 3.39 -14.69 18.09
N ASN A 12 2.86 -15.81 18.57
CA ASN A 12 1.95 -16.68 17.82
C ASN A 12 0.49 -16.24 17.93
N GLU A 13 0.16 -15.39 18.91
CA GLU A 13 -1.19 -14.87 19.11
C GLU A 13 -1.50 -13.71 18.14
N PRO A 14 -2.45 -13.87 17.21
CA PRO A 14 -2.76 -12.85 16.23
C PRO A 14 -3.28 -11.55 16.87
N ASP A 15 -4.10 -11.66 17.91
CA ASP A 15 -4.83 -10.52 18.51
C ASP A 15 -4.02 -9.72 19.56
N CYS A 16 -2.78 -10.14 19.85
CA CYS A 16 -1.97 -9.51 20.88
C CYS A 16 -1.58 -8.07 20.47
N LYS A 17 -2.16 -7.02 21.10
CA LYS A 17 -1.92 -5.62 20.72
C LYS A 17 -0.53 -5.09 21.09
N SER A 18 0.14 -5.74 22.03
CA SER A 18 1.45 -5.37 22.55
C SER A 18 2.27 -6.64 22.81
N CYS A 19 3.60 -6.54 22.82
CA CYS A 19 4.46 -7.67 23.11
C CYS A 19 4.25 -8.13 24.56
N PRO A 20 3.91 -9.41 24.82
CA PRO A 20 3.70 -9.88 26.19
C PRO A 20 4.97 -9.85 27.04
N LYS A 21 6.15 -9.80 26.41
CA LYS A 21 7.46 -9.77 27.09
C LYS A 21 7.94 -8.36 27.44
N CYS A 22 7.69 -7.37 26.60
CA CYS A 22 8.25 -6.01 26.76
C CYS A 22 7.25 -4.87 26.62
N GLY A 23 5.97 -5.16 26.33
CA GLY A 23 4.90 -4.17 26.19
C GLY A 23 4.94 -3.30 24.92
N HIS A 24 5.96 -3.42 24.07
CA HIS A 24 6.02 -2.64 22.82
C HIS A 24 4.99 -3.08 21.78
N THR A 25 4.54 -2.13 20.97
CA THR A 25 3.46 -2.30 19.99
C THR A 25 3.95 -2.42 18.55
N GLU A 26 5.26 -2.35 18.33
CA GLU A 26 5.87 -2.49 17.01
C GLU A 26 6.30 -3.94 16.75
N PHE A 27 5.87 -4.49 15.60
CA PHE A 27 6.13 -5.88 15.23
C PHE A 27 6.57 -5.99 13.76
N PHE A 28 7.43 -6.97 13.47
CA PHE A 28 7.66 -7.49 12.13
C PHE A 28 6.66 -8.60 11.84
N VAL A 29 6.07 -8.58 10.64
CA VAL A 29 5.16 -9.63 10.16
C VAL A 29 5.72 -10.19 8.86
N ASN A 30 6.05 -11.48 8.87
CA ASN A 30 6.47 -12.18 7.66
C ASN A 30 5.23 -12.78 6.97
N ILE A 31 5.04 -12.41 5.70
CA ILE A 31 4.01 -12.96 4.82
C ILE A 31 4.72 -13.79 3.77
N SER A 32 4.43 -15.09 3.73
CA SER A 32 4.98 -16.02 2.74
C SER A 32 3.85 -16.79 2.07
N ALA A 33 3.95 -16.97 0.75
CA ALA A 33 3.06 -17.82 -0.03
C ALA A 33 3.90 -18.93 -0.69
N THR A 34 3.47 -20.18 -0.54
CA THR A 34 4.11 -21.35 -1.15
C THR A 34 3.14 -21.97 -2.16
N ALA A 35 3.60 -22.17 -3.39
CA ALA A 35 2.84 -22.85 -4.44
C ALA A 35 3.59 -24.13 -4.86
N THR A 36 2.88 -25.25 -4.96
CA THR A 36 3.45 -26.54 -5.39
C THR A 36 2.88 -26.90 -6.75
N GLY A 37 3.71 -26.85 -7.80
CA GLY A 37 3.34 -27.11 -9.19
C GLY A 37 4.14 -26.26 -10.18
N VAL A 38 3.82 -26.37 -11.47
CA VAL A 38 4.31 -25.44 -12.50
C VAL A 38 3.31 -24.30 -12.59
N GLY A 39 3.61 -23.17 -11.96
CA GLY A 39 2.74 -22.00 -11.95
C GLY A 39 3.46 -20.76 -11.47
N SER A 40 2.92 -19.60 -11.79
CA SER A 40 3.41 -18.29 -11.33
C SER A 40 2.45 -17.71 -10.30
N VAL A 41 2.97 -17.13 -9.23
CA VAL A 41 2.19 -16.30 -8.32
C VAL A 41 2.14 -14.89 -8.91
N ASP A 42 0.96 -14.44 -9.34
CA ASP A 42 0.72 -13.08 -9.82
C ASP A 42 -0.06 -12.27 -8.77
N ILE A 43 0.55 -11.22 -8.25
CA ILE A 43 -0.11 -10.32 -7.30
C ILE A 43 -0.77 -9.20 -8.09
N ARG A 44 -2.10 -9.31 -8.25
CA ARG A 44 -2.88 -8.29 -8.97
C ARG A 44 -2.98 -6.98 -8.21
N GLU A 45 -3.16 -7.04 -6.89
CA GLU A 45 -3.33 -5.86 -6.06
C GLU A 45 -2.99 -6.16 -4.60
N TYR A 46 -2.40 -5.19 -3.91
CA TYR A 46 -2.41 -5.13 -2.45
C TYR A 46 -2.65 -3.70 -1.95
N ARG A 47 -3.19 -3.58 -0.75
CA ARG A 47 -3.49 -2.30 -0.10
C ARG A 47 -3.04 -2.31 1.35
N ILE A 48 -2.41 -1.22 1.78
CA ILE A 48 -1.99 -0.99 3.16
C ILE A 48 -2.69 0.27 3.66
N TYR A 49 -3.32 0.17 4.82
CA TYR A 49 -4.08 1.26 5.42
C TYR A 49 -3.48 1.63 6.76
N GLY A 50 -3.19 2.92 6.94
CA GLY A 50 -2.90 3.49 8.25
C GLY A 50 -4.14 3.51 9.14
N GLU A 51 -4.00 3.92 10.39
CA GLU A 51 -5.14 4.14 11.29
C GLU A 51 -6.09 5.22 10.78
N LYS A 52 -7.30 5.27 11.35
CA LYS A 52 -8.25 6.34 11.05
C LYS A 52 -8.00 7.53 11.98
N GLU A 53 -7.94 8.73 11.40
CA GLU A 53 -7.94 10.01 12.08
C GLU A 53 -9.12 10.82 11.56
N ASN A 54 -9.94 11.37 12.46
CA ASN A 54 -11.15 12.14 12.08
C ASN A 54 -12.05 11.39 11.07
N GLY A 55 -12.19 10.07 11.26
CA GLY A 55 -13.03 9.20 10.43
C GLY A 55 -12.43 8.77 9.08
N ARG A 56 -11.23 9.23 8.71
CA ARG A 56 -10.55 8.87 7.45
C ARG A 56 -9.20 8.21 7.72
N ARG A 57 -8.78 7.28 6.86
CA ARG A 57 -7.44 6.66 6.96
C ARG A 57 -6.37 7.73 6.80
N TYR A 58 -5.39 7.84 7.69
CA TYR A 58 -4.37 8.88 7.53
C TYR A 58 -3.40 8.56 6.38
N ARG A 59 -3.19 7.27 6.11
CA ARG A 59 -2.33 6.75 5.03
C ARG A 59 -3.03 5.64 4.28
N GLU A 60 -2.90 5.64 2.96
CA GLU A 60 -3.34 4.56 2.08
C GLU A 60 -2.25 4.31 1.06
N VAL A 61 -1.73 3.08 1.01
CA VAL A 61 -0.82 2.61 -0.04
C VAL A 61 -1.59 1.62 -0.88
N ILE A 62 -1.62 1.83 -2.19
CA ILE A 62 -2.31 0.98 -3.16
C ILE A 62 -1.30 0.63 -4.23
N VAL A 63 -1.07 -0.67 -4.41
CA VAL A 63 -0.27 -1.17 -5.52
C VAL A 63 -1.11 -2.16 -6.30
N ARG A 64 -1.21 -1.92 -7.61
CA ARG A 64 -2.01 -2.77 -8.51
C ARG A 64 -1.38 -2.93 -9.87
N LYS A 65 -1.69 -4.05 -10.50
CA LYS A 65 -1.37 -4.33 -11.90
C LYS A 65 -2.58 -3.97 -12.75
N GLU A 66 -2.39 -3.18 -13.79
CA GLU A 66 -3.45 -2.80 -14.73
C GLU A 66 -2.91 -2.73 -16.16
N TYR A 67 -3.81 -2.71 -17.14
CA TYR A 67 -3.44 -2.49 -18.54
C TYR A 67 -3.50 -0.99 -18.86
N ASN A 68 -2.39 -0.44 -19.34
CA ASN A 68 -2.33 0.93 -19.81
C ASN A 68 -2.63 0.97 -21.31
N TYR A 69 -3.76 1.56 -21.69
CA TYR A 69 -4.21 1.63 -23.08
C TYR A 69 -3.38 2.58 -23.94
N ASP A 70 -2.84 3.67 -23.37
CA ASP A 70 -2.04 4.65 -24.12
C ASP A 70 -0.67 4.09 -24.53
N HIS A 71 -0.15 3.15 -23.74
CA HIS A 71 1.15 2.48 -23.98
C HIS A 71 1.02 1.01 -24.39
N GLU A 72 -0.22 0.52 -24.55
CA GLU A 72 -0.58 -0.86 -24.93
C GLU A 72 0.17 -1.96 -24.15
N CYS A 73 0.42 -1.73 -22.85
CA CYS A 73 1.21 -2.64 -22.02
C CYS A 73 0.65 -2.81 -20.61
N GLU A 74 1.01 -3.91 -19.95
CA GLU A 74 0.76 -4.07 -18.52
C GLU A 74 1.69 -3.16 -17.69
N VAL A 75 1.12 -2.51 -16.68
CA VAL A 75 1.82 -1.61 -15.78
C VAL A 75 1.52 -1.94 -14.33
N ILE A 76 2.47 -1.62 -13.45
CA ILE A 76 2.29 -1.56 -12.01
C ILE A 76 2.09 -0.11 -11.63
N VAL A 77 0.96 0.18 -11.00
CA VAL A 77 0.68 1.46 -10.37
C VAL A 77 0.92 1.33 -8.87
N ASP A 78 1.87 2.09 -8.37
CA ASP A 78 2.15 2.27 -6.94
C ASP A 78 1.73 3.68 -6.53
N MET A 79 0.85 3.79 -5.55
CA MET A 79 0.26 5.06 -5.14
C MET A 79 0.18 5.15 -3.61
N GLU A 80 0.63 6.27 -3.05
CA GLU A 80 0.48 6.60 -1.64
C GLU A 80 -0.31 7.90 -1.45
N ILE A 81 -1.33 7.84 -0.60
CA ILE A 81 -2.05 8.99 -0.08
C ILE A 81 -1.67 9.16 1.38
N ASN A 82 -0.97 10.26 1.70
CA ASN A 82 -0.57 10.59 3.07
C ASN A 82 -1.21 11.92 3.50
N ARG A 83 -2.27 11.82 4.31
CA ARG A 83 -3.06 12.97 4.76
C ARG A 83 -2.38 13.78 5.87
N ARG A 84 -1.52 13.15 6.68
CA ARG A 84 -0.74 13.86 7.72
C ARG A 84 0.27 14.81 7.09
N ASN A 85 0.91 14.38 6.01
CA ASN A 85 1.96 15.14 5.34
C ASN A 85 1.44 15.94 4.13
N ASN A 86 0.11 15.97 3.91
CA ASN A 86 -0.50 16.57 2.72
C ASN A 86 0.20 16.13 1.41
N ARG A 87 0.46 14.83 1.25
CA ARG A 87 1.29 14.34 0.14
C ARG A 87 0.60 13.21 -0.62
N TYR A 88 0.73 13.25 -1.93
CA TYR A 88 0.29 12.23 -2.87
C TYR A 88 1.49 11.82 -3.71
N THR A 89 1.77 10.53 -3.76
CA THR A 89 2.77 9.99 -4.68
C THR A 89 2.11 8.95 -5.57
N LYS A 90 2.51 8.93 -6.83
CA LYS A 90 2.11 7.90 -7.79
C LYS A 90 3.29 7.57 -8.68
N THR A 91 3.55 6.29 -8.89
CA THR A 91 4.50 5.79 -9.87
C THR A 91 3.82 4.72 -10.72
N VAL A 92 3.90 4.86 -12.03
CA VAL A 92 3.44 3.89 -13.02
C VAL A 92 4.66 3.38 -13.76
N LYS A 93 4.89 2.07 -13.69
CA LYS A 93 6.03 1.40 -14.34
C LYS A 93 5.57 0.22 -15.15
N LYS A 94 6.23 -0.07 -16.26
CA LYS A 94 5.94 -1.27 -17.05
C LYS A 94 6.30 -2.54 -16.28
N VAL A 95 5.56 -3.62 -16.55
CA VAL A 95 5.78 -4.92 -15.91
C VAL A 95 7.00 -5.65 -16.49
N ASP A 96 7.29 -5.45 -17.77
CA ASP A 96 8.32 -6.17 -18.53
C ASP A 96 9.75 -5.77 -18.15
N ASP A 97 10.04 -4.46 -18.15
CA ASP A 97 11.38 -3.90 -17.96
C ASP A 97 11.50 -3.01 -16.72
N GLY A 98 10.38 -2.72 -16.03
CA GLY A 98 10.34 -1.84 -14.87
C GLY A 98 10.48 -0.35 -15.21
N LYS A 99 10.48 0.04 -16.49
CA LYS A 99 10.62 1.42 -16.93
C LYS A 99 9.45 2.26 -16.42
N ILE A 100 9.79 3.40 -15.81
CA ILE A 100 8.80 4.36 -15.32
C ILE A 100 8.18 5.09 -16.51
N ILE A 101 6.86 5.01 -16.61
CA ILE A 101 6.04 5.75 -17.58
C ILE A 101 5.64 7.11 -17.00
N HIS A 102 5.28 7.12 -15.72
CA HIS A 102 4.82 8.30 -15.02
C HIS A 102 5.23 8.24 -13.56
N SER A 103 5.64 9.37 -13.00
CA SER A 103 5.85 9.52 -11.57
C SER A 103 5.47 10.93 -11.16
N CYS A 104 4.73 11.07 -10.07
CA CYS A 104 4.44 12.35 -9.46
C CYS A 104 4.58 12.28 -7.94
N ASP A 105 4.89 13.43 -7.36
CA ASP A 105 5.02 13.65 -5.94
C ASP A 105 4.54 15.08 -5.66
N GLU A 106 3.28 15.19 -5.25
CA GLU A 106 2.51 16.42 -5.28
C GLU A 106 1.76 16.61 -3.96
N PRO A 107 1.43 17.86 -3.58
CA PRO A 107 0.55 18.12 -2.46
C PRO A 107 -0.80 17.42 -2.64
N LEU A 108 -1.27 16.69 -1.63
CA LEU A 108 -2.56 16.00 -1.69
C LEU A 108 -3.72 16.98 -1.93
N ALA A 109 -3.59 18.22 -1.46
CA ALA A 109 -4.54 19.29 -1.71
C ALA A 109 -4.82 19.52 -3.21
N ASP A 110 -3.82 19.32 -4.08
CA ASP A 110 -3.92 19.53 -5.53
C ASP A 110 -4.70 18.40 -6.23
N HIS A 111 -4.91 17.27 -5.54
CA HIS A 111 -5.71 16.14 -6.02
C HIS A 111 -7.14 16.12 -5.44
N GLN A 112 -7.53 17.14 -4.69
CA GLN A 112 -8.90 17.28 -4.17
C GLN A 112 -9.79 18.01 -5.19
N GLY A 113 -11.11 17.76 -5.16
CA GLY A 113 -12.07 18.55 -5.96
C GLY A 113 -12.18 18.18 -7.44
N HIS A 114 -11.33 17.30 -7.97
CA HIS A 114 -11.38 16.81 -9.37
C HIS A 114 -12.45 15.74 -9.63
N GLY A 115 -13.29 15.44 -8.66
CA GLY A 115 -14.39 14.49 -8.85
C GLY A 115 -15.43 15.07 -9.81
N CYS A 116 -15.66 14.42 -10.95
CA CYS A 116 -16.73 14.72 -11.92
C CYS A 116 -18.17 14.60 -11.36
N ALA A 117 -18.36 14.48 -10.05
CA ALA A 117 -19.63 14.09 -9.44
C ALA A 117 -20.04 15.00 -8.29
N LYS A 118 -20.15 16.33 -8.51
CA LYS A 118 -21.14 17.17 -7.81
C LYS A 118 -21.61 18.29 -8.74
N LYS A 119 -22.85 18.18 -9.24
CA LYS A 119 -23.57 19.34 -9.78
C LYS A 119 -23.68 20.37 -8.66
N LYS A 120 -23.19 21.60 -8.88
CA LYS A 120 -23.48 22.73 -8.00
C LYS A 120 -25.00 22.92 -8.02
N LYS A 121 -25.64 22.88 -6.84
CA LYS A 121 -27.01 23.38 -6.68
C LYS A 121 -26.99 24.90 -6.72
#